data_AF-A0A7V9AIT1-F1
#
_entry.id   AF-A0A7V9AIT1-F1
#
_cell.length_a   1.000
_cell.length_b   1.000
_cell.length_c   1.000
_cell.angle_alpha   90.00
_cell.angle_beta   90.00
_cell.angle_gamma   90.00
#
_symmetry.space_group_name_H-M   'P 1'
#
loop_
_entity.id
_entity.type
_entity.pdbx_description
1 polymer ?
#
loop_
_entity_poly.entity_id
_entity_poly.type
_entity_poly.pdbx_seq_one_letter_code
_entity_poly.pdbx_strand_id
1 'polypeptide(L)'
;EPLPYLASVLAITDDFAAAVLYDPVKNDFEKVPNRLRARQNPADDLAAARAEQGMRIIERELLPLERPDRRALEETYRTLRQIHAEAYGWHPPELRRGDGVASRSMREHVRSWINEWDLRRLDPGYSPDIEVEHLESDYRESPELETPPEGEVGEGEE
;
A
#
# COMPACT_ATOMS: atom_id res chain seq x y z
N GLU A 1 14.29 9.09 -24.38
CA GLU A 1 14.61 7.66 -24.58
C GLU A 1 14.10 6.86 -23.38
N PRO A 2 13.50 5.67 -23.56
CA PRO A 2 13.13 4.82 -22.44
C PRO A 2 14.38 4.26 -21.76
N LEU A 3 14.47 4.38 -20.43
CA LEU A 3 15.55 3.81 -19.64
C LEU A 3 15.40 2.28 -19.59
N PRO A 4 16.36 1.48 -20.10
CA PRO A 4 16.17 0.05 -20.38
C PRO A 4 15.96 -0.87 -19.16
N TYR A 5 15.79 -0.33 -17.95
CA TYR A 5 15.58 -1.10 -16.73
C TYR A 5 14.55 -0.46 -15.77
N LEU A 6 13.78 0.52 -16.25
CA LEU A 6 12.75 1.15 -15.43
C LEU A 6 11.38 0.53 -15.72
N ALA A 7 10.82 -0.14 -14.72
CA ALA A 7 9.44 -0.62 -14.73
C ALA A 7 8.61 0.17 -13.71
N SER A 8 7.36 0.49 -14.08
CA SER A 8 6.38 1.02 -13.12
C SER A 8 5.67 -0.15 -12.46
N VAL A 9 5.57 -0.11 -11.13
CA VAL A 9 4.80 -1.07 -10.34
C VAL A 9 3.71 -0.32 -9.63
N LEU A 10 2.48 -0.83 -9.71
CA LEU A 10 1.33 -0.35 -8.95
C LEU A 10 0.95 -1.42 -7.93
N ALA A 11 0.67 -1.01 -6.70
CA ALA A 11 0.08 -1.84 -5.68
C ALA A 11 -1.20 -1.17 -5.19
N ILE A 12 -2.25 -1.96 -5.01
CA ILE A 12 -3.53 -1.53 -4.46
C ILE A 12 -3.98 -2.55 -3.41
N THR A 13 -4.95 -2.17 -2.59
CA THR A 13 -5.60 -3.10 -1.67
C THR A 13 -6.54 -4.03 -2.43
N ASP A 14 -6.79 -5.21 -1.87
CA ASP A 14 -7.67 -6.23 -2.45
C ASP A 14 -9.14 -5.81 -2.48
N ASP A 15 -9.56 -4.93 -1.58
CA ASP A 15 -10.90 -4.36 -1.49
C ASP A 15 -11.12 -3.14 -2.42
N PHE A 16 -10.08 -2.62 -3.08
CA PHE A 16 -10.16 -1.38 -3.85
C PHE A 16 -11.30 -1.39 -4.90
N ALA A 17 -11.44 -2.49 -5.64
CA ALA A 17 -12.48 -2.60 -6.67
C ALA A 17 -13.88 -2.47 -6.05
N ALA A 18 -14.12 -3.12 -4.92
CA ALA A 18 -15.40 -3.05 -4.22
C ALA A 18 -15.63 -1.65 -3.62
N ALA A 19 -14.61 -1.08 -2.96
CA ALA A 19 -14.71 0.18 -2.22
C ALA A 19 -14.72 1.42 -3.11
N VAL A 20 -14.17 1.37 -4.33
CA VAL A 20 -13.98 2.54 -5.20
C VAL A 20 -14.70 2.40 -6.53
N LEU A 21 -14.51 1.28 -7.23
CA LEU A 21 -15.07 1.12 -8.58
C LEU A 21 -16.57 0.85 -8.55
N TYR A 22 -17.02 0.01 -7.62
CA TYR A 22 -18.39 -0.48 -7.56
C TYR A 22 -19.19 -0.03 -6.33
N ASP A 23 -18.55 0.66 -5.39
CA ASP A 23 -19.24 1.26 -4.26
C ASP A 23 -20.36 2.20 -4.76
N PRO A 24 -21.59 2.11 -4.23
CA PRO A 24 -22.71 2.94 -4.72
C PRO A 24 -22.48 4.45 -4.59
N VAL A 25 -21.68 4.87 -3.60
CA VAL A 25 -21.40 6.29 -3.33
C VAL A 25 -20.30 6.79 -4.25
N LYS A 26 -19.18 6.06 -4.42
CA LYS A 26 -18.09 6.45 -5.34
C LYS A 26 -18.44 6.11 -6.78
N ASN A 27 -18.60 4.82 -7.10
CA ASN A 27 -18.97 4.29 -8.41
C ASN A 27 -18.09 4.84 -9.54
N ASP A 28 -16.76 4.82 -9.32
CA ASP A 28 -15.80 5.43 -10.22
C ASP A 28 -15.82 4.80 -11.61
N PHE A 29 -16.19 3.52 -11.69
CA PHE A 29 -16.34 2.80 -12.95
C PHE A 29 -17.31 3.49 -13.91
N GLU A 30 -18.41 4.02 -13.39
CA GLU A 30 -19.39 4.78 -14.17
C GLU A 30 -19.08 6.28 -14.17
N LYS A 31 -18.71 6.86 -13.03
CA LYS A 31 -18.63 8.32 -12.90
C LYS A 31 -17.44 8.92 -13.64
N VAL A 32 -16.26 8.30 -13.55
CA VAL A 32 -15.04 8.89 -14.12
C VAL A 32 -15.10 8.97 -15.65
N PRO A 33 -15.42 7.89 -16.39
CA PRO A 33 -15.48 7.97 -17.85
C PRO A 33 -16.58 8.93 -18.33
N ASN A 34 -17.74 8.94 -17.66
CA ASN A 34 -18.84 9.83 -18.01
C ASN A 34 -18.49 11.30 -17.78
N ARG A 35 -17.81 11.63 -16.68
CA ARG A 35 -17.34 13.01 -16.41
C ARG A 35 -16.29 13.47 -17.42
N LEU A 36 -15.37 12.59 -17.83
CA LEU A 36 -14.37 12.91 -18.84
C LEU A 36 -15.04 13.17 -20.20
N ARG A 37 -15.90 12.25 -20.67
CA ARG A 37 -16.63 12.41 -21.94
C ARG A 37 -17.52 13.66 -21.99
N ALA A 38 -18.06 14.08 -20.85
CA ALA A 38 -18.89 15.29 -20.77
C ALA A 38 -18.14 16.57 -21.19
N ARG A 39 -16.80 16.57 -21.18
CA ARG A 39 -15.97 17.69 -21.65
C ARG A 39 -15.82 17.77 -23.17
N GLN A 40 -16.32 16.77 -23.90
CA GLN A 40 -16.49 16.77 -25.36
C GLN A 40 -15.23 17.17 -26.15
N ASN A 41 -14.06 16.68 -25.74
CA ASN A 41 -12.84 16.85 -26.51
C ASN A 41 -12.09 15.52 -26.67
N PRO A 42 -11.29 15.38 -27.75
CA PRO A 42 -10.62 14.12 -28.07
C PRO A 42 -9.63 13.63 -27.00
N ALA A 43 -9.01 14.54 -26.25
CA ALA A 43 -8.04 14.18 -25.22
C ALA A 43 -8.75 13.53 -24.02
N ASP A 44 -9.90 14.08 -23.60
CA ASP A 44 -10.71 13.52 -22.54
C ASP A 44 -11.42 12.22 -22.96
N ASP A 45 -11.83 12.08 -24.23
CA ASP A 45 -12.36 10.81 -24.75
C ASP A 45 -11.31 9.70 -24.69
N LEU A 46 -10.06 10.01 -25.04
CA LEU A 46 -8.95 9.09 -24.92
C LEU A 46 -8.64 8.77 -23.45
N ALA A 47 -8.70 9.77 -22.56
CA ALA A 47 -8.52 9.56 -21.13
C ALA A 47 -9.63 8.67 -20.54
N ALA A 48 -10.89 8.86 -20.95
CA ALA A 48 -12.02 8.04 -20.54
C ALA A 48 -11.83 6.57 -20.94
N ALA A 49 -11.43 6.32 -22.20
CA ALA A 49 -11.14 4.97 -22.68
C ALA A 49 -9.99 4.32 -21.89
N ARG A 50 -8.94 5.08 -21.58
CA ARG A 50 -7.81 4.60 -20.76
C ARG A 50 -8.23 4.32 -19.31
N ALA A 51 -9.06 5.16 -18.72
CA ALA A 51 -9.58 4.97 -17.37
C ALA A 51 -10.39 3.67 -17.28
N GLU A 52 -11.32 3.43 -18.21
CA GLU A 52 -12.08 2.19 -18.27
C GLU A 52 -11.19 0.96 -18.43
N GLN A 53 -10.17 1.04 -19.29
CA GLN A 53 -9.22 -0.04 -19.45
C GLN A 53 -8.44 -0.30 -18.17
N GLY A 54 -7.92 0.75 -17.51
CA GLY A 54 -7.18 0.62 -16.25
C GLY A 54 -8.03 0.01 -15.14
N MET A 55 -9.29 0.43 -15.01
CA MET A 55 -10.22 -0.11 -14.02
C MET A 55 -10.52 -1.60 -14.26
N ARG A 56 -10.65 -2.02 -15.53
CA ARG A 56 -10.81 -3.45 -15.88
C ARG A 56 -9.55 -4.28 -15.58
N ILE A 57 -8.36 -3.71 -15.79
CA ILE A 57 -7.09 -4.36 -15.43
C ILE A 57 -7.03 -4.54 -13.91
N ILE A 58 -7.39 -3.51 -13.14
CA ILE A 58 -7.49 -3.59 -11.67
C ILE A 58 -8.43 -4.70 -11.23
N GLU A 59 -9.59 -4.86 -11.88
CA GLU A 59 -10.57 -5.91 -11.54
C GLU A 59 -10.07 -7.32 -11.91
N ARG A 60 -9.47 -7.49 -13.09
CA ARG A 60 -9.29 -8.81 -13.71
C ARG A 60 -7.88 -9.37 -13.66
N GLU A 61 -6.90 -8.49 -13.59
CA GLU A 61 -5.47 -8.83 -13.73
C GLU A 61 -4.68 -8.57 -12.44
N LEU A 62 -5.38 -8.33 -11.32
CA LEU A 62 -4.75 -8.17 -10.02
C LEU A 62 -4.02 -9.47 -9.64
N LEU A 63 -2.74 -9.35 -9.32
CA LEU A 63 -1.96 -10.45 -8.77
C LEU A 63 -2.11 -10.43 -7.24
N PRO A 64 -2.91 -11.32 -6.63
CA PRO A 64 -3.06 -11.35 -5.19
C PRO A 64 -1.73 -11.74 -4.54
N LEU A 65 -1.33 -10.99 -3.53
CA LEU A 65 -0.21 -11.39 -2.68
C LEU A 65 -0.68 -12.49 -1.74
N GLU A 66 -0.10 -13.67 -1.89
CA GLU A 66 -0.37 -14.76 -0.98
C GLU A 66 0.15 -14.42 0.42
N ARG A 67 -0.59 -14.88 1.43
CA ARG A 67 -0.12 -14.79 2.82
C ARG A 67 1.15 -15.62 2.97
N PRO A 68 2.12 -15.16 3.77
CA PRO A 68 3.35 -15.89 3.94
C PRO A 68 3.07 -17.21 4.64
N ASP A 69 3.46 -18.31 4.02
CA ASP A 69 3.38 -19.61 4.68
C ASP A 69 4.44 -19.72 5.78
N ARG A 70 4.35 -20.77 6.60
CA ARG A 70 5.29 -20.99 7.71
C ARG A 70 6.74 -21.06 7.21
N ARG A 71 6.98 -21.63 6.03
CA ARG A 71 8.32 -21.81 5.49
C ARG A 71 8.91 -20.46 5.07
N ALA A 72 8.16 -19.66 4.33
CA ALA A 72 8.53 -18.32 3.91
C ALA A 72 8.80 -17.41 5.12
N LEU A 73 8.01 -17.53 6.19
CA LEU A 73 8.25 -16.82 7.45
C LEU A 73 9.56 -17.23 8.10
N GLU A 74 9.85 -18.53 8.19
CA GLU A 74 11.08 -19.03 8.79
C GLU A 74 12.33 -18.65 7.99
N GLU A 75 12.28 -18.77 6.66
CA GLU A 75 13.34 -18.36 5.76
C GLU A 75 13.60 -16.85 5.89
N THR A 76 12.54 -16.04 5.81
CA THR A 76 12.63 -14.58 5.96
C THR A 76 13.17 -14.17 7.32
N TYR A 77 12.71 -14.79 8.41
CA TYR A 77 13.20 -14.53 9.76
C TYR A 77 14.71 -14.79 9.89
N ARG A 78 15.19 -15.94 9.38
CA ARG A 78 16.61 -16.29 9.43
C ARG A 78 17.45 -15.31 8.62
N THR A 79 17.01 -14.98 7.41
CA THR A 79 17.69 -14.02 6.53
C THR A 79 17.75 -12.64 7.19
N LEU A 80 16.65 -12.13 7.73
CA LEU A 80 16.62 -10.83 8.41
C LEU A 80 17.49 -10.81 9.65
N ARG A 81 17.47 -11.87 10.45
CA ARG A 81 18.33 -11.99 11.63
C ARG A 81 19.81 -11.92 11.26
N GLN A 82 20.21 -12.59 10.18
CA GLN A 82 21.57 -12.54 9.66
C GLN A 82 21.93 -11.13 9.19
N ILE A 83 21.10 -10.51 8.35
CA ILE A 83 21.33 -9.14 7.85
C ILE A 83 21.44 -8.15 9.01
N HIS A 84 20.55 -8.22 10.01
CA HIS A 84 20.57 -7.35 11.18
C HIS A 84 21.85 -7.54 12.01
N ALA A 85 22.28 -8.80 12.18
CA ALA A 85 23.51 -9.11 12.89
C ALA A 85 24.75 -8.51 12.20
N GLU A 86 24.84 -8.67 10.89
CA GLU A 86 25.93 -8.14 10.06
C GLU A 86 25.93 -6.60 10.07
N ALA A 87 24.76 -5.96 9.94
CA ALA A 87 24.63 -4.51 9.90
C ALA A 87 25.07 -3.82 11.20
N TYR A 88 24.85 -4.45 12.35
CA TYR A 88 25.11 -3.84 13.66
C TYR A 88 26.26 -4.48 14.46
N GLY A 89 26.90 -5.53 13.95
CA GLY A 89 27.93 -6.27 14.69
C GLY A 89 27.41 -6.85 16.02
N TRP A 90 26.10 -7.06 16.11
CA TRP A 90 25.38 -7.51 17.29
C TRP A 90 24.71 -8.84 17.00
N HIS A 91 24.45 -9.69 17.99
CA HIS A 91 23.82 -11.00 17.77
C HIS A 91 22.35 -10.94 18.22
N PRO A 92 21.38 -10.79 17.30
CA PRO A 92 19.99 -10.69 17.69
C PRO A 92 19.52 -11.98 18.38
N PRO A 93 18.90 -11.91 19.56
CA PRO A 93 18.40 -13.10 20.24
C PRO A 93 17.24 -13.72 19.44
N GLU A 94 16.99 -15.01 19.68
CA GLU A 94 15.77 -15.63 19.17
C GLU A 94 14.55 -15.00 19.85
N LEU A 95 13.60 -14.54 19.04
CA LEU A 95 12.34 -13.98 19.51
C LEU A 95 11.34 -15.13 19.73
N ARG A 96 10.48 -14.99 20.76
CA ARG A 96 9.37 -15.92 20.93
C ARG A 96 8.45 -15.78 19.72
N ARG A 97 8.24 -16.88 19.00
CA ARG A 97 7.32 -16.90 17.86
C ARG A 97 5.90 -16.79 18.42
N GLY A 98 5.33 -15.59 18.40
CA GLY A 98 3.95 -15.36 18.80
C GLY A 98 3.01 -16.19 17.93
N ASP A 99 1.99 -16.78 18.55
CA ASP A 99 1.07 -17.76 17.96
C ASP A 99 0.12 -17.17 16.89
N GLY A 100 0.29 -15.90 16.51
CA GLY A 100 -0.58 -15.14 15.59
C GLY A 100 -0.26 -15.29 14.10
N VAL A 101 0.28 -16.43 13.67
CA VAL A 101 0.80 -16.68 12.31
C VAL A 101 -0.26 -16.53 11.21
N ALA A 102 -1.55 -16.68 11.52
CA ALA A 102 -2.59 -16.79 10.49
C ALA A 102 -3.12 -15.44 9.96
N SER A 103 -3.02 -14.34 10.71
CA SER A 103 -3.70 -13.08 10.39
C SER A 103 -2.80 -11.93 9.95
N ARG A 104 -1.48 -12.07 10.07
CA ARG A 104 -0.53 -10.99 9.78
C ARG A 104 0.07 -11.11 8.38
N SER A 105 0.26 -9.97 7.73
CA SER A 105 1.07 -9.82 6.53
C SER A 105 2.56 -10.08 6.82
N MET A 106 3.33 -10.44 5.79
CA MET A 106 4.79 -10.58 5.91
C MET A 106 5.42 -9.30 6.48
N ARG A 107 4.96 -8.13 6.03
CA ARG A 107 5.49 -6.84 6.47
C ARG A 107 5.33 -6.61 7.98
N GLU A 108 4.21 -7.00 8.56
CA GLU A 108 3.97 -6.88 10.00
C GLU A 108 4.92 -7.76 10.81
N HIS A 109 5.17 -8.99 10.35
CA HIS A 109 6.17 -9.87 10.96
C HIS A 109 7.57 -9.24 10.91
N VAL A 110 7.99 -8.81 9.72
CA VAL A 110 9.30 -8.16 9.52
C VAL A 110 9.47 -6.94 10.43
N ARG A 111 8.46 -6.06 10.47
CA ARG A 111 8.50 -4.84 11.28
C ARG A 111 8.56 -5.17 12.77
N SER A 112 7.77 -6.13 13.23
CA SER A 112 7.77 -6.58 14.63
C SER A 112 9.16 -7.09 15.05
N TRP A 113 9.81 -7.92 14.22
CA TRP A 113 11.13 -8.47 14.55
C TRP A 113 12.21 -7.40 14.57
N ILE A 114 12.25 -6.53 13.56
CA ILE A 114 13.23 -5.44 13.49
C ILE A 114 13.04 -4.49 14.68
N ASN A 115 11.80 -4.09 14.99
CA ASN A 115 11.52 -3.20 16.11
C ASN A 115 11.94 -3.84 17.44
N GLU A 116 11.63 -5.11 17.68
CA GLU A 116 12.00 -5.80 18.91
C GLU A 116 13.53 -5.91 19.06
N TRP A 117 14.23 -6.27 17.97
CA TRP A 117 15.69 -6.33 17.96
C TRP A 117 16.33 -4.97 18.18
N ASP A 118 15.84 -3.92 17.53
CA ASP A 118 16.37 -2.57 17.73
C ASP A 118 16.12 -2.07 19.16
N LEU A 119 14.94 -2.30 19.73
CA LEU A 119 14.63 -1.94 21.11
C LEU A 119 15.56 -2.65 22.10
N ARG A 120 15.75 -3.97 21.96
CA ARG A 120 16.66 -4.75 22.83
C ARG A 120 18.13 -4.36 22.64
N ARG A 121 18.52 -3.96 21.43
CA ARG A 121 19.89 -3.52 21.13
C ARG A 121 20.18 -2.15 21.73
N LEU A 122 19.20 -1.24 21.69
CA LEU A 122 19.31 0.13 22.21
C LEU A 122 19.12 0.20 23.72
N ASP A 123 18.26 -0.64 24.29
CA ASP A 123 18.02 -0.76 25.73
C ASP A 123 17.91 -2.24 26.14
N PRO A 124 19.03 -2.85 26.60
CA PRO A 124 19.07 -4.26 26.98
C PRO A 124 18.19 -4.63 28.19
N GLY A 125 17.77 -3.65 29.00
CA GLY A 125 16.89 -3.87 30.15
C GLY A 125 15.40 -3.83 29.80
N TYR A 126 15.06 -3.37 28.60
CA TYR A 126 13.69 -3.20 28.16
C TYR A 126 13.12 -4.51 27.62
N SER A 127 11.92 -4.86 28.09
CA SER A 127 11.11 -5.96 27.55
C SER A 127 9.95 -5.36 26.77
N PRO A 128 10.02 -5.30 25.43
CA PRO A 128 8.97 -4.69 24.62
C PRO A 128 7.66 -5.48 24.71
N ASP A 129 6.57 -4.80 25.00
CA ASP A 129 5.22 -5.28 24.71
C ASP A 129 4.76 -4.63 23.41
N ILE A 130 4.63 -5.41 22.34
CA ILE A 130 4.33 -4.90 20.99
C ILE A 130 2.86 -5.16 20.69
N GLU A 131 2.06 -4.10 20.80
CA GLU A 131 0.66 -4.11 20.39
C GLU A 131 0.53 -3.86 18.88
N VAL A 132 -0.41 -4.56 18.24
CA VAL A 132 -0.74 -4.38 16.83
C VAL A 132 -2.19 -3.96 16.76
N GLU A 133 -2.44 -2.74 16.27
CA GLU A 133 -3.78 -2.22 16.03
C GLU A 133 -4.10 -2.27 14.53
N HIS A 134 -5.32 -2.67 14.20
CA HIS A 134 -5.79 -2.71 12.82
C HIS A 134 -6.29 -1.32 12.42
N LEU A 135 -5.66 -0.72 11.41
CA LEU A 135 -6.13 0.54 10.81
C LEU A 135 -6.97 0.21 9.59
N GLU A 136 -8.27 0.52 9.63
CA GLU A 136 -9.14 0.45 8.46
C GLU A 136 -9.05 1.73 7.64
N SER A 137 -8.89 1.59 6.33
CA SER A 137 -8.98 2.69 5.37
C SER A 137 -10.42 2.79 4.88
N ASP A 138 -11.08 3.93 5.08
CA ASP A 138 -12.47 4.14 4.66
C ASP A 138 -12.60 4.80 3.27
N TYR A 139 -11.47 5.02 2.58
CA TYR A 139 -11.36 5.69 1.28
C TYR A 139 -12.07 7.06 1.21
N ARG A 140 -12.39 7.69 2.35
CA ARG A 140 -13.00 9.01 2.36
C ARG A 140 -11.96 10.07 2.06
N GLU A 141 -12.37 11.09 1.32
CA GLU A 141 -11.54 12.27 1.09
C GLU A 141 -11.47 13.08 2.40
N SER A 142 -10.26 13.50 2.77
CA SER A 142 -10.07 14.39 3.91
C SER A 142 -10.04 15.82 3.39
N PRO A 143 -11.05 16.66 3.70
CA PRO A 143 -11.11 18.03 3.20
C PRO A 143 -9.94 18.88 3.73
N GLU A 144 -9.31 18.47 4.84
CA GLU A 144 -8.13 19.12 5.41
C GLU A 144 -6.85 18.90 4.57
N LEU A 145 -6.86 17.91 3.66
CA LEU A 145 -5.73 17.53 2.80
C LEU A 145 -5.93 17.94 1.34
N GLU A 146 -7.04 18.59 1.00
CA GLU A 146 -7.31 19.06 -0.37
C GLU A 146 -6.52 20.34 -0.67
N THR A 147 -5.64 20.28 -1.66
CA THR A 147 -5.06 21.48 -2.28
C THR A 147 -6.03 21.98 -3.36
N PRO A 148 -6.34 23.28 -3.44
CA PRO A 148 -7.16 23.81 -4.53
C PRO A 148 -6.54 23.47 -5.89
N PRO A 149 -7.37 23.16 -6.91
CA PRO A 149 -6.88 22.75 -8.22
C PRO A 149 -5.99 23.84 -8.83
N GLU A 150 -4.76 23.48 -9.22
CA GLU A 150 -3.90 24.33 -10.02
C GLU A 150 -4.56 24.58 -11.39
N GLY A 151 -5.26 25.71 -11.52
CA GLY A 151 -5.91 26.10 -12.77
C GLY A 151 -7.03 27.13 -12.65
N GLU A 152 -7.65 27.31 -11.48
CA GLU A 152 -8.62 28.40 -11.27
C GLU A 152 -7.91 29.62 -10.68
N VAL A 153 -7.05 30.25 -11.49
CA VAL A 153 -6.69 31.66 -11.26
C VAL A 153 -7.94 32.45 -11.62
N GLY A 154 -8.60 33.02 -10.62
CA GLY A 154 -9.83 33.79 -10.79
C GLY A 154 -9.68 34.85 -11.88
N GLU A 155 -10.51 34.74 -12.91
CA GLU A 155 -10.94 35.92 -13.65
C GLU A 155 -11.81 36.75 -12.70
N GLY A 156 -11.20 37.73 -12.05
CA GLY A 156 -11.89 38.62 -11.14
C GLY A 156 -10.94 39.60 -10.46
N GLU A 157 -10.58 40.66 -11.18
CA GLU A 157 -10.54 42.06 -10.71
C GLU A 157 -9.76 42.93 -11.72
N GLU A 158 -10.50 43.54 -12.67
CA GLU A 158 -10.60 45.01 -12.87
C GLU A 158 -11.60 45.34 -14.00
#